data_AF-A0A380E0K8-F1
#
_entry.id   AF-A0A380E0K8-F1
#
_cell.length_a   1.000
_cell.length_b   1.000
_cell.length_c   1.000
_cell.angle_alpha   90.00
_cell.angle_beta   90.00
_cell.angle_gamma   90.00
#
_symmetry.space_group_name_H-M   'P 1'
#
loop_
_entity.id
_entity.type
_entity.pdbx_description
1 polymer ?
#
loop_
_entity_poly.entity_id
_entity_poly.type
_entity_poly.pdbx_seq_one_letter_code
_entity_poly.pdbx_strand_id
1 'polypeptide(L)'
;MSVGLALAEDHLAGKFNKEGYNVVDHYTYVLASDGDLMEGISHEAASFAGHNKLSKLVVLYDSNDISLDGELNKAFSENTKARFEAYGWNYLLVKDGNDLEEIDNAITTAKSQEGPTIIEVKTTIGFGSPNKAGTNGVHGAPLGEDERKLTFENYGLDPEKRFNVSEEVYEIFQNTMLKRANEDESQWNSLLEKYAETYPELAEEFKLAISGKLPKNYKDELPRFELGHNGASRADSGTVIQAISKTVPSFFGGSADLAGSNKSNVNDATDYSSETPEGKNVWFGVREFAMGAAVNGMAAHGGLHPYGATFFVFSDYLKTSVTLIINYGIKCYVHLHT
;
A
#
# COMPACT_ATOMS: atom_id res chain seq x y z
N MET A 1 -3.35 0.18 3.87
CA MET A 1 -3.43 0.70 2.49
C MET A 1 -2.23 0.29 1.64
N SER A 2 -1.00 0.43 2.12
CA SER A 2 0.21 0.15 1.33
C SER A 2 0.32 -1.29 0.80
N VAL A 3 -0.20 -2.28 1.53
CA VAL A 3 -0.36 -3.65 1.00
C VAL A 3 -1.21 -3.69 -0.27
N GLY A 4 -2.26 -2.86 -0.36
CA GLY A 4 -3.07 -2.70 -1.57
C GLY A 4 -2.36 -1.97 -2.71
N LEU A 5 -1.47 -1.01 -2.40
CA LEU A 5 -0.61 -0.37 -3.41
C LEU A 5 0.33 -1.41 -4.03
N ALA A 6 1.02 -2.20 -3.19
CA ALA A 6 1.93 -3.25 -3.64
C ALA A 6 1.21 -4.38 -4.39
N LEU A 7 0.02 -4.77 -3.93
CA LEU A 7 -0.83 -5.74 -4.64
C LEU A 7 -1.25 -5.24 -6.03
N ALA A 8 -1.61 -3.96 -6.17
CA ALA A 8 -1.96 -3.38 -7.46
C ALA A 8 -0.75 -3.32 -8.40
N GLU A 9 0.41 -2.93 -7.90
CA GLU A 9 1.67 -2.92 -8.66
C GLU A 9 1.98 -4.32 -9.19
N ASP A 10 1.96 -5.34 -8.32
CA ASP A 10 2.28 -6.72 -8.68
C ASP A 10 1.29 -7.29 -9.70
N HIS A 11 -0.01 -7.06 -9.51
CA HIS A 11 -1.04 -7.50 -10.46
C HIS A 11 -0.89 -6.83 -11.83
N LEU A 12 -0.70 -5.51 -11.86
CA LEU A 12 -0.53 -4.77 -13.10
C LEU A 12 0.79 -5.14 -13.80
N ALA A 13 1.86 -5.38 -13.06
CA ALA A 13 3.12 -5.88 -13.58
C ALA A 13 2.95 -7.27 -14.22
N GLY A 14 2.30 -8.21 -13.53
CA GLY A 14 2.00 -9.55 -14.07
C GLY A 14 1.19 -9.51 -15.36
N LYS A 15 0.28 -8.54 -15.46
CA LYS A 15 -0.58 -8.37 -16.63
C LYS A 15 0.09 -7.68 -17.81
N PHE A 16 0.83 -6.59 -17.56
CA PHE A 16 1.29 -5.67 -18.60
C PHE A 16 2.78 -5.77 -18.91
N ASN A 17 3.61 -6.28 -18.01
CA ASN A 17 5.03 -6.44 -18.34
C ASN A 17 5.24 -7.55 -19.36
N LYS A 18 6.23 -7.33 -20.23
CA LYS A 18 6.72 -8.30 -21.22
C LYS A 18 8.23 -8.36 -21.18
N GLU A 19 8.82 -9.38 -21.79
CA GLU A 19 10.28 -9.50 -21.85
C GLU A 19 10.89 -8.23 -22.47
N GLY A 20 11.76 -7.54 -21.71
CA GLY A 20 12.37 -6.27 -22.09
C GLY A 20 11.50 -5.01 -21.87
N TYR A 21 10.28 -5.15 -21.35
CA TYR A 21 9.33 -4.05 -21.13
C TYR A 21 8.68 -4.14 -19.74
N ASN A 22 9.35 -3.54 -18.75
CA ASN A 22 8.84 -3.36 -17.40
C ASN A 22 8.06 -2.04 -17.29
N VAL A 23 6.82 -2.03 -17.78
CA VAL A 23 5.98 -0.82 -17.81
C VAL A 23 5.35 -0.50 -16.45
N VAL A 24 5.21 -1.49 -15.58
CA VAL A 24 4.88 -1.33 -14.16
C VAL A 24 5.98 -1.98 -13.34
N ASP A 25 6.79 -1.16 -12.69
CA ASP A 25 7.94 -1.64 -11.91
C ASP A 25 8.35 -0.59 -10.88
N HIS A 26 7.69 -0.59 -9.72
CA HIS A 26 8.04 0.34 -8.65
C HIS A 26 7.81 -0.22 -7.25
N TYR A 27 8.44 0.41 -6.28
CA TYR A 27 8.32 0.03 -4.88
C TYR A 27 7.19 0.77 -4.17
N THR A 28 6.70 0.16 -3.10
CA THR A 28 5.85 0.80 -2.10
C THR A 28 6.62 0.87 -0.78
N TYR A 29 6.87 2.09 -0.29
CA TYR A 29 7.49 2.33 1.01
C TYR A 29 6.46 2.75 2.06
N VAL A 30 6.67 2.31 3.29
CA VAL A 30 5.86 2.69 4.45
C VAL A 30 6.80 3.19 5.54
N LEU A 31 6.47 4.30 6.17
CA LEU A 31 7.03 4.67 7.47
C LEU A 31 5.96 4.31 8.51
N ALA A 32 6.26 3.33 9.35
CA ALA A 32 5.37 2.81 10.39
C ALA A 32 5.92 3.13 11.78
N SER A 33 5.04 3.17 12.77
CA SER A 33 5.35 3.40 14.17
C SER A 33 4.91 2.23 15.04
N ASP A 34 5.23 2.29 16.33
CA ASP A 34 4.72 1.35 17.33
C ASP A 34 3.18 1.28 17.35
N GLY A 35 2.52 2.43 17.17
CA GLY A 35 1.06 2.53 17.11
C GLY A 35 0.48 1.72 15.96
N ASP A 36 1.07 1.83 14.77
CA ASP A 36 0.64 1.06 13.60
C ASP A 36 0.79 -0.45 13.84
N LEU A 37 1.87 -0.86 14.51
CA LEU A 37 2.19 -2.26 14.76
C LEU A 37 1.39 -2.91 15.91
N MET A 38 0.70 -2.11 16.73
CA MET A 38 -0.27 -2.59 17.73
C MET A 38 -1.67 -2.82 17.16
N GLU A 39 -2.02 -2.13 16.08
CA GLU A 39 -3.37 -2.18 15.51
C GLU A 39 -3.66 -3.49 14.77
N GLY A 40 -4.77 -4.16 15.09
CA GLY A 40 -5.11 -5.49 14.55
C GLY A 40 -5.12 -5.55 13.02
N ILE A 41 -5.50 -4.46 12.35
CA ILE A 41 -5.49 -4.34 10.88
C ILE A 41 -4.08 -4.53 10.29
N SER A 42 -3.02 -4.10 10.99
CA SER A 42 -1.66 -4.25 10.48
C SER A 42 -1.20 -5.70 10.51
N HIS A 43 -1.67 -6.49 11.48
CA HIS A 43 -1.44 -7.94 11.54
C HIS A 43 -2.15 -8.67 10.39
N GLU A 44 -3.41 -8.34 10.13
CA GLU A 44 -4.16 -8.87 8.98
C GLU A 44 -3.43 -8.57 7.67
N ALA A 45 -3.03 -7.30 7.48
CA ALA A 45 -2.37 -6.83 6.27
C ALA A 45 -0.97 -7.45 6.10
N ALA A 46 -0.17 -7.53 7.18
CA ALA A 46 1.15 -8.15 7.15
C ALA A 46 1.05 -9.65 6.86
N SER A 47 0.10 -10.35 7.47
CA SER A 47 -0.16 -11.75 7.19
C SER A 47 -0.53 -11.98 5.72
N PHE A 48 -1.40 -11.14 5.14
CA PHE A 48 -1.75 -11.22 3.72
C PHE A 48 -0.56 -10.92 2.80
N ALA A 49 0.24 -9.89 3.09
CA ALA A 49 1.37 -9.50 2.27
C ALA A 49 2.48 -10.57 2.25
N GLY A 50 2.75 -11.19 3.40
CA GLY A 50 3.73 -12.27 3.50
C GLY A 50 3.27 -13.53 2.77
N HIS A 51 1.99 -13.89 2.90
CA HIS A 51 1.39 -15.00 2.15
C HIS A 51 1.53 -14.84 0.63
N ASN A 52 1.31 -13.64 0.11
CA ASN A 52 1.39 -13.33 -1.32
C ASN A 52 2.79 -12.89 -1.79
N LYS A 53 3.80 -12.92 -0.92
CA LYS A 53 5.19 -12.56 -1.25
C LYS A 53 5.33 -11.22 -1.98
N LEU A 54 4.70 -10.15 -1.47
CA LEU A 54 4.77 -8.81 -2.08
C LEU A 54 6.17 -8.18 -1.95
N SER A 55 7.12 -8.60 -2.78
CA SER A 55 8.56 -8.27 -2.67
C SER A 55 8.89 -6.78 -2.79
N LYS A 56 8.02 -5.99 -3.43
CA LYS A 56 8.21 -4.55 -3.60
C LYS A 56 7.60 -3.71 -2.47
N LEU A 57 7.16 -4.35 -1.38
CA LEU A 57 6.71 -3.67 -0.17
C LEU A 57 7.84 -3.61 0.87
N VAL A 58 8.28 -2.40 1.21
CA VAL A 58 9.30 -2.15 2.23
C VAL A 58 8.73 -1.25 3.32
N VAL A 59 8.78 -1.71 4.56
CA VAL A 59 8.33 -0.96 5.75
C VAL A 59 9.56 -0.52 6.54
N LEU A 60 9.73 0.78 6.72
CA LEU A 60 10.64 1.35 7.70
C LEU A 60 9.85 1.59 8.98
N TYR A 61 10.16 0.82 10.01
CA TYR A 61 9.53 0.92 11.31
C TYR A 61 10.39 1.79 12.23
N ASP A 62 9.90 2.98 12.55
CA ASP A 62 10.47 3.86 13.58
C ASP A 62 10.22 3.25 14.96
N SER A 63 11.23 2.54 15.47
CA SER A 63 11.18 1.82 16.74
C SER A 63 11.90 2.62 17.82
N ASN A 64 11.15 3.44 18.55
CA ASN A 64 11.69 4.42 19.48
C ASN A 64 11.34 4.17 20.96
N ASP A 65 10.66 3.05 21.25
CA ASP A 65 10.27 2.57 22.58
C ASP A 65 9.31 3.51 23.34
N ILE A 66 8.64 4.43 22.64
CA ILE A 66 7.71 5.41 23.22
C ILE A 66 6.37 5.42 22.47
N SER A 67 5.29 5.24 23.25
CA SER A 67 3.92 5.50 22.81
C SER A 67 3.40 6.82 23.40
N LEU A 68 2.20 7.24 23.00
CA LEU A 68 1.59 8.48 23.46
C LEU A 68 1.51 8.57 25.00
N ASP A 69 1.14 7.48 25.67
CA ASP A 69 0.97 7.43 27.13
C ASP A 69 2.27 7.19 27.92
N GLY A 70 3.40 6.96 27.24
CA GLY A 70 4.70 6.74 27.89
C GLY A 70 5.51 5.63 27.23
N GLU A 71 6.42 5.04 28.03
CA GLU A 71 7.23 3.88 27.62
C GLU A 71 6.36 2.78 27.01
N LEU A 72 6.79 2.30 25.84
CA LEU A 72 6.10 1.30 25.04
C LEU A 72 5.89 -0.01 25.81
N ASN A 73 6.87 -0.41 26.62
CA ASN A 73 6.87 -1.64 27.42
C ASN A 73 5.66 -1.79 28.37
N LYS A 74 4.94 -0.70 28.67
CA LYS A 74 3.75 -0.71 29.52
C LYS A 74 2.55 -1.39 28.85
N ALA A 75 2.52 -1.40 27.51
CA ALA A 75 1.41 -1.94 26.73
C ALA A 75 1.87 -2.89 25.60
N PHE A 76 3.13 -2.84 25.20
CA PHE A 76 3.66 -3.58 24.06
C PHE A 76 5.07 -4.10 24.35
N SER A 77 5.23 -5.43 24.34
CA SER A 77 6.49 -6.12 24.69
C SER A 77 6.69 -7.41 23.90
N GLU A 78 5.98 -7.55 22.79
CA GLU A 78 6.14 -8.68 21.88
C GLU A 78 7.43 -8.58 21.05
N ASN A 79 7.78 -9.67 20.39
CA ASN A 79 8.96 -9.74 19.53
C ASN A 79 8.56 -9.46 18.07
N THR A 80 8.75 -8.21 17.63
CA THR A 80 8.42 -7.75 16.27
C THR A 80 9.12 -8.60 15.21
N LYS A 81 10.42 -8.87 15.37
CA LYS A 81 11.18 -9.75 14.47
C LYS A 81 10.49 -11.10 14.29
N ALA A 82 10.27 -11.81 15.39
CA ALA A 82 9.70 -13.16 15.37
C ALA A 82 8.29 -13.17 14.77
N ARG A 83 7.48 -12.13 15.05
CA ARG A 83 6.14 -12.00 14.48
C ARG A 83 6.17 -11.81 12.96
N PHE A 84 7.01 -10.91 12.46
CA PHE A 84 7.08 -10.63 11.02
C PHE A 84 7.71 -11.80 10.25
N GLU A 85 8.76 -12.43 10.78
CA GLU A 85 9.31 -13.68 10.21
C GLU A 85 8.24 -14.78 10.17
N ALA A 86 7.38 -14.91 11.18
CA ALA A 86 6.27 -15.87 11.20
C ALA A 86 5.19 -15.56 10.14
N TYR A 87 5.03 -14.31 9.71
CA TYR A 87 4.18 -13.96 8.57
C TYR A 87 4.83 -14.25 7.21
N GLY A 88 6.13 -14.56 7.16
CA GLY A 88 6.89 -14.75 5.93
C GLY A 88 7.54 -13.46 5.40
N TRP A 89 7.77 -12.47 6.26
CA TRP A 89 8.50 -11.26 5.91
C TRP A 89 10.00 -11.43 6.14
N ASN A 90 10.79 -10.69 5.37
CA ASN A 90 12.18 -10.43 5.72
C ASN A 90 12.24 -9.39 6.84
N TYR A 91 13.19 -9.57 7.75
CA TYR A 91 13.45 -8.63 8.85
C TYR A 91 14.89 -8.15 8.80
N LEU A 92 15.06 -6.82 8.84
CA LEU A 92 16.35 -6.15 8.97
C LEU A 92 16.30 -5.22 10.19
N LEU A 93 17.43 -5.08 10.87
CA LEU A 93 17.59 -4.18 12.01
C LEU A 93 18.66 -3.17 11.70
N VAL A 94 18.31 -1.89 11.78
CA VAL A 94 19.23 -0.75 11.83
C VAL A 94 19.36 -0.33 13.29
N LYS A 95 20.57 -0.43 13.84
CA LYS A 95 20.80 -0.21 15.28
C LYS A 95 20.90 1.25 15.65
N ASP A 96 21.36 2.08 14.73
CA ASP A 96 21.41 3.53 14.90
C ASP A 96 20.64 4.23 13.78
N GLY A 97 19.46 4.75 14.11
CA GLY A 97 18.63 5.51 13.16
C GLY A 97 19.23 6.84 12.68
N ASN A 98 20.38 7.26 13.18
CA ASN A 98 21.15 8.37 12.63
C ASN A 98 22.27 7.92 11.68
N ASP A 99 22.53 6.62 11.54
CA ASP A 99 23.48 6.07 10.58
C ASP A 99 22.80 5.93 9.20
N LEU A 100 23.02 6.93 8.36
CA LEU A 100 22.43 6.98 7.01
C LEU A 100 22.96 5.87 6.10
N GLU A 101 24.18 5.38 6.33
CA GLU A 101 24.77 4.30 5.54
C GLU A 101 24.15 2.95 5.94
N GLU A 102 23.92 2.71 7.24
CA GLU A 102 23.21 1.51 7.73
C GLU A 102 21.78 1.46 7.17
N ILE A 103 21.07 2.60 7.16
CA ILE A 103 19.71 2.69 6.58
C ILE A 103 19.73 2.41 5.07
N ASP A 104 20.63 3.04 4.31
CA ASP A 104 20.71 2.85 2.85
C ASP A 104 21.05 1.40 2.49
N ASN A 105 21.99 0.79 3.22
CA ASN A 105 22.34 -0.63 3.07
C ASN A 105 21.16 -1.56 3.38
N ALA A 106 20.37 -1.25 4.40
CA ALA A 106 19.18 -2.03 4.74
C ALA A 106 18.10 -1.93 3.65
N ILE A 107 17.86 -0.73 3.12
CA ILE A 107 16.91 -0.52 2.00
C ILE A 107 17.40 -1.26 0.74
N THR A 108 18.69 -1.17 0.44
CA THR A 108 19.30 -1.88 -0.70
C THR A 108 19.17 -3.39 -0.54
N THR A 109 19.41 -3.91 0.67
CA THR A 109 19.21 -5.33 0.98
C THR A 109 17.75 -5.74 0.80
N ALA A 110 16.80 -4.96 1.34
CA ALA A 110 15.36 -5.24 1.23
C ALA A 110 14.91 -5.38 -0.23
N LYS A 111 15.41 -4.52 -1.13
CA LYS A 111 15.12 -4.58 -2.58
C LYS A 111 15.63 -5.85 -3.29
N SER A 112 16.62 -6.53 -2.71
CA SER A 112 17.22 -7.74 -3.30
C SER A 112 16.55 -9.04 -2.83
N GLN A 113 15.63 -8.96 -1.87
CA GLN A 113 14.99 -10.12 -1.25
C GLN A 113 13.66 -10.45 -1.91
N GLU A 114 13.29 -11.73 -1.88
CA GLU A 114 11.93 -12.16 -2.18
C GLU A 114 11.03 -11.99 -0.96
N GLY A 115 9.80 -11.53 -1.18
CA GLY A 115 8.83 -11.26 -0.12
C GLY A 115 8.97 -9.88 0.52
N PRO A 116 7.93 -9.42 1.23
CA PRO A 116 7.92 -8.08 1.83
C PRO A 116 8.97 -7.97 2.94
N THR A 117 9.52 -6.78 3.13
CA THR A 117 10.59 -6.54 4.12
C THR A 117 10.19 -5.48 5.13
N ILE A 118 10.41 -5.76 6.41
CA ILE A 118 10.37 -4.77 7.48
C ILE A 118 11.79 -4.47 7.95
N ILE A 119 12.12 -3.19 8.02
CA ILE A 119 13.36 -2.65 8.54
C ILE A 119 13.02 -1.96 9.85
N GLU A 120 13.36 -2.60 10.97
CA GLU A 120 13.28 -1.97 12.29
C GLU A 120 14.44 -0.99 12.43
N VAL A 121 14.13 0.30 12.55
CA VAL A 121 15.11 1.36 12.73
C VAL A 121 15.01 1.84 14.17
N LYS A 122 16.04 1.56 14.98
CA LYS A 122 16.08 2.04 16.37
C LYS A 122 16.38 3.53 16.38
N THR A 123 15.46 4.33 16.88
CA THR A 123 15.62 5.79 16.97
C THR A 123 15.41 6.29 18.40
N THR A 124 15.70 7.56 18.64
CA THR A 124 15.30 8.27 19.86
C THR A 124 14.23 9.30 19.49
N ILE A 125 13.01 9.16 20.02
CA ILE A 125 11.96 10.15 19.77
C ILE A 125 12.41 11.54 20.27
N GLY A 126 12.20 12.57 19.46
CA GLY A 126 12.66 13.93 19.76
C GLY A 126 14.19 14.06 19.91
N PHE A 127 14.95 13.18 19.25
CA PHE A 127 16.42 13.23 19.20
C PHE A 127 16.93 14.66 19.09
N GLY A 128 17.86 15.06 19.94
CA GLY A 128 18.41 16.41 19.96
C GLY A 128 17.83 17.33 21.03
N SER A 129 16.59 17.09 21.51
CA SER A 129 16.00 17.84 22.63
C SER A 129 16.64 17.44 23.95
N PRO A 130 17.45 18.31 24.60
CA PRO A 130 18.25 17.89 25.75
C PRO A 130 17.44 17.43 26.96
N ASN A 131 16.24 17.99 27.16
CA ASN A 131 15.42 17.68 28.34
C ASN A 131 14.24 16.75 28.05
N LYS A 132 13.88 16.52 26.78
CA LYS A 132 12.67 15.76 26.44
C LYS A 132 12.88 14.59 25.47
N ALA A 133 14.05 14.45 24.85
CA ALA A 133 14.34 13.30 23.99
C ALA A 133 14.14 11.98 24.75
N GLY A 134 13.60 10.97 24.06
CA GLY A 134 13.33 9.65 24.64
C GLY A 134 12.14 9.61 25.60
N THR A 135 11.25 10.61 25.57
CA THR A 135 10.05 10.64 26.43
C THR A 135 8.79 10.87 25.60
N ASN A 136 7.61 10.49 26.11
CA ASN A 136 6.35 10.77 25.44
C ASN A 136 5.99 12.26 25.40
N GLY A 137 6.69 13.11 26.18
CA GLY A 137 6.49 14.57 26.19
C GLY A 137 6.80 15.26 24.86
N VAL A 138 7.53 14.62 23.95
CA VAL A 138 7.81 15.12 22.59
C VAL A 138 6.86 14.57 21.51
N HIS A 139 5.94 13.67 21.85
CA HIS A 139 5.11 12.96 20.87
C HIS A 139 4.02 13.85 20.25
N GLY A 140 3.23 14.52 21.09
CA GLY A 140 1.99 15.18 20.66
C GLY A 140 1.91 16.68 20.93
N ALA A 141 3.01 17.31 21.37
CA ALA A 141 3.01 18.72 21.77
C ALA A 141 4.26 19.47 21.26
N PRO A 142 4.15 20.78 20.97
CA PRO A 142 5.32 21.60 20.67
C PRO A 142 6.36 21.54 21.79
N LEU A 143 7.66 21.60 21.43
CA LEU A 143 8.75 21.58 22.41
C LEU A 143 8.69 22.76 23.40
N GLY A 144 8.21 23.92 22.93
CA GLY A 144 8.32 25.21 23.63
C GLY A 144 9.58 25.97 23.20
N GLU A 145 9.57 27.30 23.36
CA GLU A 145 10.64 28.17 22.84
C GLU A 145 12.02 27.86 23.43
N ASP A 146 12.09 27.68 24.75
CA ASP A 146 13.35 27.39 25.45
C ASP A 146 13.95 26.06 24.99
N GLU A 147 13.14 25.00 24.96
CA GLU A 147 13.59 23.66 24.54
C GLU A 147 13.96 23.63 23.06
N ARG A 148 13.21 24.35 22.21
CA ARG A 148 13.53 24.49 20.79
C ARG A 148 14.90 25.15 20.60
N LYS A 149 15.18 26.23 21.34
CA LYS A 149 16.49 26.90 21.28
C LYS A 149 17.62 25.93 21.62
N LEU A 150 17.49 25.21 22.73
CA LEU A 150 18.47 24.21 23.16
C LEU A 150 18.64 23.09 22.13
N THR A 151 17.55 22.64 21.51
CA THR A 151 17.57 21.61 20.46
C THR A 151 18.34 22.08 19.23
N PHE A 152 18.11 23.33 18.78
CA PHE A 152 18.84 23.91 17.65
C PHE A 152 20.33 24.06 17.95
N GLU A 153 20.68 24.55 19.13
CA GLU A 153 22.07 24.65 19.59
C GLU A 153 22.74 23.27 19.59
N ASN A 154 22.04 22.22 20.01
CA ASN A 154 22.55 20.84 20.01
C ASN A 154 22.79 20.30 18.58
N TYR A 155 22.01 20.73 17.59
CA TYR A 155 22.27 20.42 16.17
C TYR A 155 23.33 21.31 15.53
N GLY A 156 23.89 22.29 16.25
CA GLY A 156 24.79 23.29 15.68
C GLY A 156 24.09 24.30 14.75
N LEU A 157 22.77 24.47 14.90
CA LEU A 157 21.95 25.39 14.11
C LEU A 157 21.70 26.70 14.86
N ASP A 158 21.42 27.78 14.12
CA ASP A 158 21.09 29.09 14.68
C ASP A 158 19.67 29.09 15.29
N PRO A 159 19.53 29.22 16.62
CA PRO A 159 18.24 29.12 17.29
C PRO A 159 17.30 30.30 16.97
N GLU A 160 17.79 31.43 16.47
CA GLU A 160 16.96 32.60 16.14
C GLU A 160 16.24 32.41 14.79
N LYS A 161 16.80 31.61 13.88
CA LYS A 161 16.21 31.38 12.56
C LYS A 161 14.99 30.45 12.64
N ARG A 162 13.93 30.78 11.89
CA ARG A 162 12.71 29.95 11.73
C ARG A 162 12.52 29.66 10.24
N PHE A 163 12.09 28.44 9.90
CA PHE A 163 11.83 28.02 8.52
C PHE A 163 13.01 28.33 7.56
N ASN A 164 14.24 28.20 8.06
CA ASN A 164 15.44 28.51 7.30
C ASN A 164 16.07 27.23 6.76
N VAL A 165 16.11 27.11 5.44
CA VAL A 165 16.77 26.01 4.72
C VAL A 165 18.00 26.60 4.02
N SER A 166 19.17 25.99 4.17
CA SER A 166 20.38 26.43 3.47
C SER A 166 20.29 26.12 1.98
N GLU A 167 20.97 26.91 1.16
CA GLU A 167 21.03 26.68 -0.29
C GLU A 167 21.60 25.29 -0.63
N GLU A 168 22.61 24.85 0.12
CA GLU A 168 23.24 23.53 -0.03
C GLU A 168 22.21 22.38 0.06
N VAL A 169 21.20 22.49 0.94
CA VAL A 169 20.14 21.47 1.02
C VAL A 169 19.31 21.46 -0.27
N TYR A 170 18.94 22.63 -0.81
CA TYR A 170 18.24 22.70 -2.11
C TYR A 170 19.09 22.12 -3.23
N GLU A 171 20.38 22.44 -3.27
CA GLU A 171 21.33 21.91 -4.26
C GLU A 171 21.44 20.38 -4.18
N ILE A 172 21.48 19.78 -2.98
CA ILE A 172 21.49 18.32 -2.79
C ILE A 172 20.22 17.71 -3.39
N PHE A 173 19.03 18.22 -3.07
CA PHE A 173 17.77 17.67 -3.59
C PHE A 173 17.63 17.84 -5.11
N GLN A 174 18.09 18.98 -5.65
CA GLN A 174 18.09 19.23 -7.09
C GLN A 174 19.02 18.26 -7.84
N ASN A 175 20.25 18.10 -7.36
CA ASN A 175 21.27 17.32 -8.06
C ASN A 175 21.16 15.81 -7.82
N THR A 176 20.42 15.37 -6.81
CA THR A 176 20.22 13.94 -6.52
C THR A 176 18.80 13.48 -6.88
N MET A 177 17.80 13.83 -6.06
CA MET A 177 16.43 13.34 -6.18
C MET A 177 15.77 13.80 -7.48
N LEU A 178 15.74 15.11 -7.75
CA LEU A 178 15.03 15.65 -8.93
C LEU A 178 15.69 15.23 -10.23
N LYS A 179 17.03 15.29 -10.29
CA LYS A 179 17.78 14.84 -11.46
C LYS A 179 17.47 13.38 -11.80
N ARG A 180 17.62 12.47 -10.83
CA ARG A 180 17.34 11.04 -11.02
C ARG A 180 15.88 10.79 -11.44
N ALA A 181 14.93 11.42 -10.76
CA ALA A 181 13.50 11.24 -11.07
C ALA A 181 13.17 11.63 -12.52
N ASN A 182 13.68 12.77 -12.99
CA ASN A 182 13.45 13.22 -14.38
C ASN A 182 14.12 12.29 -15.41
N GLU A 183 15.33 11.80 -15.09
CA GLU A 183 16.04 10.85 -15.95
C GLU A 183 15.30 9.50 -16.04
N ASP A 184 14.80 8.99 -14.92
CA ASP A 184 14.05 7.73 -14.84
C ASP A 184 12.69 7.83 -15.56
N GLU A 185 11.95 8.93 -15.37
CA GLU A 185 10.67 9.15 -16.04
C GLU A 185 10.84 9.30 -17.57
N SER A 186 11.88 10.01 -18.02
CA SER A 186 12.21 10.13 -19.45
C SER A 186 12.53 8.78 -20.09
N GLN A 187 13.28 7.93 -19.38
CA GLN A 187 13.57 6.56 -19.81
C GLN A 187 12.31 5.71 -19.85
N TRP A 188 11.43 5.81 -18.84
CA TRP A 188 10.17 5.08 -18.81
C TRP A 188 9.21 5.51 -19.92
N ASN A 189 9.12 6.81 -20.22
CA ASN A 189 8.34 7.31 -21.37
C ASN A 189 8.87 6.74 -22.70
N SER A 190 10.19 6.69 -22.87
CA SER A 190 10.81 6.08 -24.05
C SER A 190 10.57 4.57 -24.13
N LEU A 191 10.50 3.88 -22.98
CA LEU A 191 10.12 2.47 -22.89
C LEU A 191 8.66 2.26 -23.33
N LEU A 192 7.75 3.12 -22.86
CA LEU A 192 6.33 3.06 -23.21
C LEU A 192 6.07 3.26 -24.70
N GLU A 193 6.79 4.17 -25.35
CA GLU A 193 6.67 4.37 -26.80
C GLU A 193 7.00 3.08 -27.57
N LYS A 194 8.14 2.45 -27.24
CA LYS A 194 8.56 1.17 -27.84
C LYS A 194 7.61 0.03 -27.49
N TYR A 195 7.08 0.03 -26.27
CA TYR A 195 6.11 -0.95 -25.81
C TYR A 195 4.81 -0.85 -26.62
N ALA A 196 4.32 0.37 -26.91
CA ALA A 196 3.14 0.60 -27.71
C ALA A 196 3.31 0.20 -29.18
N GLU A 197 4.51 0.36 -29.74
CA GLU A 197 4.82 -0.14 -31.09
C GLU A 197 4.83 -1.67 -31.15
N THR A 198 5.33 -2.32 -30.10
CA THR A 198 5.53 -3.79 -30.06
C THR A 198 4.25 -4.53 -29.65
N TYR A 199 3.49 -3.98 -28.70
CA TYR A 199 2.27 -4.56 -28.12
C TYR A 199 1.10 -3.57 -28.16
N PRO A 200 0.63 -3.16 -29.36
CA PRO A 200 -0.32 -2.06 -29.51
C PRO A 200 -1.65 -2.28 -28.78
N GLU A 201 -2.19 -3.51 -28.80
CA GLU A 201 -3.44 -3.83 -28.09
C GLU A 201 -3.28 -3.74 -26.57
N LEU A 202 -2.19 -4.31 -26.04
CA LEU A 202 -1.91 -4.33 -24.61
C LEU A 202 -1.53 -2.94 -24.08
N ALA A 203 -0.89 -2.10 -24.90
CA ALA A 203 -0.59 -0.72 -24.58
C ALA A 203 -1.83 0.17 -24.54
N GLU A 204 -2.77 0.00 -25.48
CA GLU A 204 -4.06 0.70 -25.42
C GLU A 204 -4.89 0.26 -24.21
N GLU A 205 -4.86 -1.03 -23.86
CA GLU A 205 -5.48 -1.52 -22.64
C GLU A 205 -4.83 -0.93 -21.37
N PHE A 206 -3.50 -0.91 -21.31
CA PHE A 206 -2.74 -0.31 -20.22
C PHE A 206 -3.09 1.18 -20.06
N LYS A 207 -3.06 1.93 -21.17
CA LYS A 207 -3.42 3.36 -21.21
C LYS A 207 -4.84 3.61 -20.73
N LEU A 208 -5.78 2.77 -21.14
CA LEU A 208 -7.16 2.86 -20.67
C LEU A 208 -7.25 2.61 -19.16
N ALA A 209 -6.57 1.56 -18.67
CA ALA A 209 -6.52 1.19 -17.27
C ALA A 209 -5.96 2.32 -16.40
N ILE A 210 -4.77 2.85 -16.71
CA ILE A 210 -4.13 3.94 -15.94
C ILE A 210 -4.92 5.24 -16.00
N SER A 211 -5.69 5.47 -17.07
CA SER A 211 -6.57 6.65 -17.16
C SER A 211 -7.79 6.60 -16.24
N GLY A 212 -8.06 5.44 -15.61
CA GLY A 212 -9.22 5.23 -14.75
C GLY A 212 -10.56 5.30 -15.49
N LYS A 213 -10.55 5.15 -16.82
CA LYS A 213 -11.75 5.17 -17.66
C LYS A 213 -12.26 3.75 -17.91
N LEU A 214 -13.57 3.62 -18.03
CA LEU A 214 -14.20 2.38 -18.44
C LEU A 214 -14.22 2.27 -19.98
N PRO A 215 -14.07 1.04 -20.54
CA PRO A 215 -14.29 0.76 -21.96
C PRO A 215 -15.66 1.22 -22.43
N LYS A 216 -15.78 1.87 -23.59
CA LYS A 216 -17.04 2.54 -24.03
C LYS A 216 -18.26 1.60 -24.06
N ASN A 217 -18.04 0.34 -24.42
CA ASN A 217 -19.07 -0.69 -24.59
C ASN A 217 -19.40 -1.48 -23.30
N TYR A 218 -18.80 -1.15 -22.14
CA TYR A 218 -19.00 -1.96 -20.93
C TYR A 218 -20.48 -2.10 -20.52
N LYS A 219 -21.29 -1.07 -20.77
CA LYS A 219 -22.71 -1.04 -20.42
C LYS A 219 -23.55 -1.96 -21.28
N ASP A 220 -23.15 -2.16 -22.53
CA ASP A 220 -23.94 -2.90 -23.51
C ASP A 220 -23.94 -4.41 -23.19
N GLU A 221 -22.90 -4.88 -22.52
CA GLU A 221 -22.73 -6.28 -22.09
C GLU A 221 -23.33 -6.59 -20.72
N LEU A 222 -23.91 -5.59 -20.03
CA LEU A 222 -24.55 -5.83 -18.73
C LEU A 222 -25.83 -6.67 -18.90
N PRO A 223 -26.08 -7.64 -17.99
CA PRO A 223 -27.28 -8.46 -18.05
C PRO A 223 -28.54 -7.62 -17.89
N ARG A 224 -29.60 -8.00 -18.61
CA ARG A 224 -30.95 -7.46 -18.46
C ARG A 224 -31.83 -8.51 -17.82
N PHE A 225 -32.56 -8.11 -16.80
CA PHE A 225 -33.50 -8.98 -16.08
C PHE A 225 -34.93 -8.64 -16.51
N GLU A 226 -35.67 -9.65 -16.96
CA GLU A 226 -37.04 -9.49 -17.43
C GLU A 226 -38.02 -9.21 -16.29
N LEU A 227 -39.17 -8.63 -16.64
CA LEU A 227 -40.27 -8.44 -15.68
C LEU A 227 -40.72 -9.79 -15.13
N GLY A 228 -40.73 -9.92 -13.80
CA GLY A 228 -41.06 -11.17 -13.10
C GLY A 228 -39.85 -12.03 -12.71
N HIS A 229 -38.62 -11.62 -13.01
CA HIS A 229 -37.40 -12.23 -12.46
C HIS A 229 -37.45 -12.26 -10.93
N ASN A 230 -37.09 -13.40 -10.34
CA ASN A 230 -37.16 -13.67 -8.90
C ASN A 230 -35.82 -14.18 -8.32
N GLY A 231 -34.70 -13.80 -8.93
CA GLY A 231 -33.37 -14.13 -8.44
C GLY A 231 -33.01 -13.40 -7.14
N ALA A 232 -32.13 -14.02 -6.36
CA ALA A 232 -31.50 -13.33 -5.24
C ALA A 232 -30.54 -12.27 -5.80
N SER A 233 -30.61 -11.03 -5.29
CA SER A 233 -29.77 -9.91 -5.77
C SER A 233 -28.27 -10.20 -5.74
N ARG A 234 -27.80 -11.05 -4.82
CA ARG A 234 -26.41 -11.54 -4.79
C ARG A 234 -26.02 -12.39 -6.01
N ALA A 235 -26.95 -13.22 -6.49
CA ALA A 235 -26.74 -14.02 -7.69
C ALA A 235 -26.71 -13.12 -8.93
N ASP A 236 -27.62 -12.14 -8.97
CA ASP A 236 -27.65 -11.13 -10.04
C ASP A 236 -26.36 -10.29 -10.04
N SER A 237 -25.86 -9.89 -8.86
CA SER A 237 -24.55 -9.24 -8.70
C SER A 237 -23.42 -10.12 -9.23
N GLY A 238 -23.45 -11.42 -8.96
CA GLY A 238 -22.49 -12.37 -9.51
C GLY A 238 -22.52 -12.43 -11.04
N THR A 239 -23.70 -12.41 -11.65
CA THR A 239 -23.86 -12.31 -13.11
C THR A 239 -23.29 -11.01 -13.66
N VAL A 240 -23.52 -9.88 -12.98
CA VAL A 240 -22.95 -8.58 -13.34
C VAL A 240 -21.43 -8.60 -13.24
N ILE A 241 -20.85 -9.19 -12.20
CA ILE A 241 -19.40 -9.36 -12.05
C ILE A 241 -18.80 -10.11 -13.24
N GLN A 242 -19.44 -11.19 -13.70
CA GLN A 242 -18.95 -11.92 -14.88
C GLN A 242 -18.95 -11.04 -16.13
N ALA A 243 -20.00 -10.25 -16.36
CA ALA A 243 -20.11 -9.35 -17.50
C ALA A 243 -19.09 -8.20 -17.45
N ILE A 244 -18.93 -7.58 -16.27
CA ILE A 244 -17.96 -6.50 -16.06
C ILE A 244 -16.54 -7.02 -16.24
N SER A 245 -16.18 -8.17 -15.66
CA SER A 245 -14.81 -8.70 -15.78
C SER A 245 -14.40 -9.03 -17.22
N LYS A 246 -15.35 -9.38 -18.09
CA LYS A 246 -15.11 -9.61 -19.52
C LYS A 246 -14.86 -8.31 -20.28
N THR A 247 -15.56 -7.25 -19.92
CA THR A 247 -15.53 -5.98 -20.66
C THR A 247 -14.60 -4.94 -20.09
N VAL A 248 -14.29 -5.01 -18.79
CA VAL A 248 -13.47 -4.06 -18.04
C VAL A 248 -12.23 -4.79 -17.56
N PRO A 249 -11.13 -4.81 -18.34
CA PRO A 249 -9.95 -5.59 -17.99
C PRO A 249 -9.26 -5.15 -16.70
N SER A 250 -9.51 -3.92 -16.24
CA SER A 250 -9.01 -3.37 -14.98
C SER A 250 -9.86 -3.73 -13.76
N PHE A 251 -10.95 -4.50 -13.92
CA PHE A 251 -11.75 -4.99 -12.81
C PHE A 251 -11.00 -6.10 -12.05
N PHE A 252 -10.75 -5.89 -10.77
CA PHE A 252 -9.90 -6.73 -9.94
C PHE A 252 -10.38 -6.75 -8.49
N GLY A 253 -10.33 -7.90 -7.80
CA GLY A 253 -10.75 -7.95 -6.41
C GLY A 253 -11.19 -9.32 -5.96
N GLY A 254 -11.91 -9.38 -4.85
CA GLY A 254 -12.37 -10.66 -4.32
C GLY A 254 -13.13 -10.53 -3.01
N SER A 255 -12.94 -11.50 -2.11
CA SER A 255 -13.75 -11.62 -0.90
C SER A 255 -12.94 -11.99 0.33
N ALA A 256 -13.45 -11.56 1.49
CA ALA A 256 -12.99 -12.00 2.79
C ALA A 256 -13.55 -13.40 3.11
N ASP A 257 -13.00 -14.44 2.47
CA ASP A 257 -13.37 -15.87 2.65
C ASP A 257 -14.84 -16.23 2.39
N LEU A 258 -15.56 -15.39 1.64
CA LEU A 258 -17.00 -15.54 1.39
C LEU A 258 -17.33 -15.55 -0.09
N ALA A 259 -16.35 -15.80 -0.97
CA ALA A 259 -16.51 -15.69 -2.43
C ALA A 259 -17.71 -16.48 -2.98
N GLY A 260 -17.88 -17.73 -2.52
CA GLY A 260 -19.00 -18.58 -2.93
C GLY A 260 -20.37 -18.10 -2.41
N SER A 261 -20.39 -17.47 -1.24
CA SER A 261 -21.59 -16.92 -0.60
C SER A 261 -21.98 -15.56 -1.17
N ASN A 262 -20.99 -14.73 -1.47
CA ASN A 262 -21.11 -13.40 -2.08
C ASN A 262 -21.23 -13.45 -3.62
N LYS A 263 -20.97 -14.61 -4.23
CA LYS A 263 -20.93 -14.77 -5.70
C LYS A 263 -19.97 -13.79 -6.37
N SER A 264 -18.82 -13.56 -5.73
CA SER A 264 -17.92 -12.47 -6.10
C SER A 264 -16.77 -12.89 -7.03
N ASN A 265 -16.44 -14.18 -7.13
CA ASN A 265 -15.36 -14.63 -8.02
C ASN A 265 -15.76 -14.51 -9.50
N VAL A 266 -14.76 -14.21 -10.33
CA VAL A 266 -14.81 -14.34 -11.78
C VAL A 266 -14.51 -15.80 -12.14
N ASN A 267 -15.50 -16.52 -12.65
CA ASN A 267 -15.43 -17.98 -12.83
C ASN A 267 -14.38 -18.41 -13.85
N ASP A 268 -14.24 -17.65 -14.94
CA ASP A 268 -13.33 -17.96 -16.05
C ASP A 268 -11.92 -17.37 -15.84
N ALA A 269 -11.60 -16.88 -14.63
CA ALA A 269 -10.31 -16.28 -14.31
C ALA A 269 -9.56 -17.08 -13.24
N THR A 270 -8.24 -17.12 -13.38
CA THR A 270 -7.35 -17.69 -12.37
C THR A 270 -7.32 -16.82 -11.11
N ASP A 271 -7.03 -17.46 -9.99
CA ASP A 271 -6.78 -16.78 -8.72
C ASP A 271 -5.50 -15.94 -8.78
N TYR A 272 -5.52 -14.80 -8.10
CA TYR A 272 -4.29 -14.03 -7.86
C TYR A 272 -3.41 -14.80 -6.87
N SER A 273 -2.12 -14.91 -7.19
CA SER A 273 -1.09 -15.41 -6.29
C SER A 273 0.29 -14.93 -6.75
N SER A 274 1.34 -15.17 -5.96
CA SER A 274 2.72 -14.89 -6.38
C SER A 274 3.17 -15.66 -7.63
N GLU A 275 2.47 -16.74 -8.00
CA GLU A 275 2.75 -17.53 -9.21
C GLU A 275 1.89 -17.12 -10.40
N THR A 276 0.77 -16.44 -10.14
CA THR A 276 -0.23 -15.99 -11.12
C THR A 276 -0.65 -14.55 -10.83
N PRO A 277 0.30 -13.59 -10.89
CA PRO A 277 0.03 -12.20 -10.53
C PRO A 277 -1.03 -11.55 -11.43
N GLU A 278 -1.21 -12.02 -12.67
CA GLU A 278 -2.26 -11.58 -13.59
C GLU A 278 -3.68 -12.10 -13.23
N GLY A 279 -3.78 -13.01 -12.25
CA GLY A 279 -5.05 -13.55 -11.76
C GLY A 279 -6.01 -12.47 -11.27
N LYS A 280 -7.32 -12.70 -11.34
CA LYS A 280 -8.35 -11.68 -11.05
C LYS A 280 -9.06 -11.84 -9.71
N ASN A 281 -8.98 -13.02 -9.10
CA ASN A 281 -9.69 -13.34 -7.86
C ASN A 281 -8.74 -13.26 -6.67
N VAL A 282 -8.95 -12.28 -5.79
CA VAL A 282 -8.15 -12.08 -4.58
C VAL A 282 -8.77 -12.82 -3.40
N TRP A 283 -7.98 -13.66 -2.76
CA TRP A 283 -8.36 -14.40 -1.56
C TRP A 283 -7.87 -13.64 -0.31
N PHE A 284 -8.68 -12.70 0.19
CA PHE A 284 -8.29 -11.88 1.34
C PHE A 284 -8.21 -12.69 2.65
N GLY A 285 -8.90 -13.83 2.74
CA GLY A 285 -9.13 -14.57 3.99
C GLY A 285 -10.09 -13.83 4.90
N VAL A 286 -10.27 -14.30 6.14
CA VAL A 286 -11.15 -13.65 7.14
C VAL A 286 -10.47 -12.39 7.70
N ARG A 287 -10.42 -11.35 6.86
CA ARG A 287 -9.66 -10.10 7.06
C ARG A 287 -10.40 -8.90 6.48
N GLU A 288 -11.64 -8.68 6.93
CA GLU A 288 -12.50 -7.63 6.38
C GLU A 288 -11.84 -6.25 6.44
N PHE A 289 -11.15 -5.94 7.55
CA PHE A 289 -10.59 -4.62 7.74
C PHE A 289 -9.37 -4.40 6.83
N ALA A 290 -8.43 -5.35 6.78
CA ALA A 290 -7.32 -5.28 5.83
C ALA A 290 -7.78 -5.34 4.37
N MET A 291 -8.82 -6.11 4.04
CA MET A 291 -9.45 -6.11 2.71
C MET A 291 -9.92 -4.69 2.35
N GLY A 292 -10.69 -4.05 3.24
CA GLY A 292 -11.16 -2.67 3.03
C GLY A 292 -10.01 -1.70 2.79
N ALA A 293 -8.96 -1.76 3.63
CA ALA A 293 -7.79 -0.90 3.45
C ALA A 293 -6.95 -1.23 2.20
N ALA A 294 -6.88 -2.49 1.80
CA ALA A 294 -6.19 -2.92 0.58
C ALA A 294 -6.94 -2.45 -0.67
N VAL A 295 -8.27 -2.55 -0.69
CA VAL A 295 -9.12 -2.00 -1.76
C VAL A 295 -8.88 -0.48 -1.93
N ASN A 296 -8.75 0.26 -0.83
CA ASN A 296 -8.40 1.69 -0.89
C ASN A 296 -7.01 1.92 -1.50
N GLY A 297 -6.04 1.08 -1.12
CA GLY A 297 -4.68 1.12 -1.67
C GLY A 297 -4.68 0.86 -3.17
N MET A 298 -5.36 -0.19 -3.62
CA MET A 298 -5.47 -0.52 -5.05
C MET A 298 -6.11 0.60 -5.85
N ALA A 299 -7.14 1.25 -5.30
CA ALA A 299 -7.79 2.38 -5.96
C ALA A 299 -6.88 3.63 -5.99
N ALA A 300 -6.10 3.87 -4.93
CA ALA A 300 -5.14 4.97 -4.85
C ALA A 300 -3.95 4.78 -5.78
N HIS A 301 -3.52 3.54 -6.02
CA HIS A 301 -2.50 3.20 -7.01
C HIS A 301 -2.90 3.67 -8.42
N GLY A 302 -4.18 3.50 -8.77
CA GLY A 302 -4.67 3.69 -10.13
C GLY A 302 -4.41 2.47 -11.01
N GLY A 303 -4.99 2.44 -12.21
CA GLY A 303 -4.90 1.28 -13.11
C GLY A 303 -5.98 0.22 -12.88
N LEU A 304 -6.69 0.25 -11.75
CA LEU A 304 -7.66 -0.77 -11.36
C LEU A 304 -9.02 -0.18 -10.99
N HIS A 305 -10.06 -0.99 -11.17
CA HIS A 305 -11.39 -0.80 -10.60
C HIS A 305 -11.59 -1.87 -9.52
N PRO A 306 -11.10 -1.62 -8.29
CA PRO A 306 -11.04 -2.66 -7.26
C PRO A 306 -12.38 -2.88 -6.58
N TYR A 307 -12.60 -4.12 -6.13
CA TYR A 307 -13.74 -4.48 -5.29
C TYR A 307 -13.36 -5.42 -4.14
N GLY A 308 -14.14 -5.37 -3.06
CA GLY A 308 -14.08 -6.31 -1.94
C GLY A 308 -15.47 -6.76 -1.52
N ALA A 309 -15.62 -8.01 -1.08
CA ALA A 309 -16.92 -8.58 -0.72
C ALA A 309 -16.91 -9.29 0.63
N THR A 310 -17.94 -9.02 1.44
CA THR A 310 -18.23 -9.73 2.69
C THR A 310 -19.74 -9.69 2.99
N PHE A 311 -20.19 -10.30 4.09
CA PHE A 311 -21.55 -10.14 4.59
C PHE A 311 -21.75 -8.74 5.18
N PHE A 312 -22.96 -8.19 5.01
CA PHE A 312 -23.28 -6.85 5.46
C PHE A 312 -23.15 -6.69 6.97
N VAL A 313 -23.48 -7.72 7.74
CA VAL A 313 -23.30 -7.73 9.20
C VAL A 313 -21.83 -7.59 9.62
N PHE A 314 -20.88 -7.98 8.78
CA PHE A 314 -19.45 -7.80 9.04
C PHE A 314 -18.88 -6.50 8.46
N SER A 315 -19.71 -5.66 7.84
CA SER A 315 -19.29 -4.33 7.40
C SER A 315 -18.78 -3.45 8.55
N ASP A 316 -19.20 -3.73 9.79
CA ASP A 316 -18.70 -3.08 10.99
C ASP A 316 -17.18 -3.28 11.17
N TYR A 317 -16.62 -4.43 10.76
CA TYR A 317 -15.17 -4.69 10.87
C TYR A 317 -14.34 -3.78 9.97
N LEU A 318 -14.87 -3.38 8.80
CA LEU A 318 -14.16 -2.54 7.84
C LEU A 318 -14.68 -1.09 7.79
N LYS A 319 -15.55 -0.72 8.73
CA LYS A 319 -16.24 0.57 8.76
C LYS A 319 -15.28 1.75 8.63
N THR A 320 -14.16 1.72 9.35
CA THR A 320 -13.15 2.78 9.31
C THR A 320 -12.47 2.89 7.95
N SER A 321 -12.20 1.77 7.28
CA SER A 321 -11.70 1.79 5.90
C SER A 321 -12.70 2.40 4.93
N VAL A 322 -14.00 2.14 5.12
CA VAL A 322 -15.06 2.78 4.33
C VAL A 322 -15.13 4.29 4.57
N THR A 323 -14.93 4.76 5.80
CA THR A 323 -14.88 6.20 6.08
C THR A 323 -13.72 6.90 5.36
N LEU A 324 -12.54 6.26 5.29
CA LEU A 324 -11.40 6.82 4.55
C LEU A 324 -11.72 7.00 3.05
N ILE A 325 -12.44 6.05 2.44
CA ILE A 325 -12.84 6.12 1.02
C ILE A 325 -13.58 7.43 0.70
N ILE A 326 -14.55 7.76 1.56
CA ILE A 326 -15.44 8.92 1.39
C ILE A 326 -14.65 10.22 1.51
N ASN A 327 -13.72 10.29 2.47
CA ASN A 327 -12.95 11.51 2.73
C ASN A 327 -11.91 11.82 1.66
N TYR A 328 -11.38 10.81 0.96
CA TYR A 328 -10.36 10.97 -0.08
C TYR A 328 -10.90 10.92 -1.51
N GLY A 329 -12.22 10.83 -1.71
CA GLY A 329 -12.84 10.76 -3.03
C GLY A 329 -12.44 9.53 -3.86
N ILE A 330 -12.01 8.46 -3.18
CA ILE A 330 -11.50 7.23 -3.80
C ILE A 330 -12.68 6.45 -4.37
N LYS A 331 -12.62 6.05 -5.64
CA LYS A 331 -13.64 5.22 -6.28
C LYS A 331 -13.33 3.75 -6.05
N CYS A 332 -14.01 3.13 -5.10
CA CYS A 332 -13.94 1.69 -4.88
C CYS A 332 -15.29 1.13 -4.42
N TYR A 333 -15.46 -0.18 -4.55
CA TYR A 333 -16.74 -0.83 -4.32
C TYR A 333 -16.62 -1.92 -3.26
N VAL A 334 -17.35 -1.78 -2.15
CA VAL A 334 -17.54 -2.85 -1.19
C VAL A 334 -18.89 -3.49 -1.43
N HIS A 335 -18.89 -4.73 -1.88
CA HIS A 335 -20.07 -5.54 -2.13
C HIS A 335 -20.55 -6.16 -0.83
N LEU A 336 -21.56 -5.54 -0.22
CA LEU A 336 -22.14 -5.98 1.04
C LEU A 336 -23.42 -6.78 0.80
N HIS A 337 -23.51 -7.93 1.46
CA HIS A 337 -24.61 -8.87 1.30
C HIS A 337 -25.53 -8.85 2.53
N THR A 338 -26.74 -8.31 2.38
CA THR A 338 -27.77 -8.20 3.44
C THR A 338 -28.43 -9.54 3.77
#